data_AF-A0A7Z9KY15-F1
#
_entry.id   AF-A0A7Z9KY15-F1
#
_cell.length_a   1.000
_cell.length_b   1.000
_cell.length_c   1.000
_cell.angle_alpha   90.00
_cell.angle_beta   90.00
_cell.angle_gamma   90.00
#
_symmetry.space_group_name_H-M   'P 1'
#
loop_
_entity.id
_entity.type
_entity.pdbx_description
1 polymer ?
#
loop_
_entity_poly.entity_id
_entity_poly.type
_entity_poly.pdbx_seq_one_letter_code
_entity_poly.pdbx_strand_id
1 'polypeptide(L)'
;MFTATMDFAGSPLDIEAYASFDAKFEILVVDGQISFGVNDIANVKLELTALQDEQIGVEPLLTNLIQQNLVPALMDGLSGDALGGLPLPDVEMDTGGVTVKIGIDPLWVKRVDGNNLVGAKLIAN
;
A
#
# COMPACT_ATOMS: atom_id res chain seq x y z
N MET A 1 3.62 7.30 17.85
CA MET A 1 5.02 7.19 18.30
C MET A 1 5.25 5.75 18.68
N PHE A 2 6.32 5.13 18.19
CA PHE A 2 6.68 3.78 18.57
C PHE A 2 8.12 3.78 19.07
N THR A 3 8.39 2.95 20.08
CA THR A 3 9.72 2.73 20.61
C THR A 3 10.31 1.50 19.94
N ALA A 4 11.53 1.60 19.47
CA ALA A 4 12.29 0.50 18.90
C ALA A 4 13.63 0.39 19.60
N THR A 5 14.04 -0.84 19.89
CA THR A 5 15.37 -1.16 20.42
C THR A 5 16.17 -1.86 19.34
N MET A 6 17.40 -1.42 19.11
CA MET A 6 18.34 -2.07 18.19
C MET A 6 19.73 -2.20 18.80
N ASP A 7 20.51 -3.16 18.32
CA ASP A 7 21.95 -3.17 18.57
C ASP A 7 22.62 -2.26 17.53
N PHE A 8 23.21 -1.16 18.00
CA PHE A 8 23.98 -0.23 17.19
C PHE A 8 25.44 -0.27 17.65
N ALA A 9 26.31 -0.80 16.78
CA ALA A 9 27.74 -0.91 17.02
C ALA A 9 28.13 -1.67 18.33
N GLY A 10 27.36 -2.70 18.71
CA GLY A 10 27.62 -3.52 19.89
C GLY A 10 27.05 -2.94 21.18
N SER A 11 26.21 -1.91 21.09
CA SER A 11 25.51 -1.28 22.22
C SER A 11 24.01 -1.18 21.93
N PRO A 12 23.15 -1.41 22.93
CA PRO A 12 21.72 -1.17 22.75
C PRO A 12 21.47 0.32 22.54
N LEU A 13 20.63 0.62 21.55
CA LEU A 13 20.11 1.94 21.22
C LEU A 13 18.59 1.85 21.21
N ASP A 14 17.95 2.61 22.09
CA ASP A 14 16.50 2.78 22.11
C ASP A 14 16.14 4.09 21.42
N ILE A 15 15.17 4.00 20.51
CA ILE A 15 14.75 5.12 19.67
C ILE A 15 13.25 5.26 19.78
N GLU A 16 12.79 6.50 19.97
CA GLU A 16 11.43 6.89 19.65
C GLU A 16 11.36 7.41 18.23
N ALA A 17 10.46 6.83 17.44
CA ALA A 17 10.29 7.17 16.04
C ALA A 17 8.87 7.64 15.73
N TYR A 18 8.80 8.64 14.86
CA TYR A 18 7.58 9.13 14.23
C TYR A 18 7.81 9.27 12.73
N ALA A 19 6.91 8.71 11.93
CA ALA A 19 6.91 8.87 10.49
C ALA A 19 5.51 9.23 9.99
N SER A 20 5.44 10.16 9.05
CA SER A 20 4.21 10.48 8.32
C SER A 20 4.53 10.76 6.86
N PHE A 21 3.62 10.43 5.97
CA PHE A 21 3.77 10.65 4.53
C PHE A 21 2.39 10.85 3.89
N ASP A 22 2.39 11.46 2.72
CA ASP A 22 1.22 11.52 1.86
C ASP A 22 1.30 10.35 0.87
N ALA A 23 0.23 9.57 0.74
CA ALA A 23 0.15 8.48 -0.23
C ALA A 23 -0.94 8.75 -1.25
N LYS A 24 -0.62 8.50 -2.52
CA LYS A 24 -1.59 8.51 -3.60
C LYS A 24 -2.07 7.09 -3.86
N PHE A 25 -3.32 6.84 -3.49
CA PHE A 25 -3.97 5.57 -3.75
C PHE A 25 -4.33 5.40 -5.23
N GLU A 26 -4.20 4.17 -5.71
CA GLU A 26 -4.66 3.75 -7.02
C GLU A 26 -5.56 2.52 -6.93
N ILE A 27 -6.36 2.36 -7.99
CA ILE A 27 -7.20 1.19 -8.20
C ILE A 27 -6.67 0.50 -9.46
N LEU A 28 -6.42 -0.80 -9.33
CA LEU A 28 -5.77 -1.65 -10.31
C LEU A 28 -6.66 -2.86 -10.62
N VAL A 29 -6.29 -3.59 -11.67
CA VAL A 29 -6.82 -4.92 -11.93
C VAL A 29 -5.68 -5.91 -11.75
N VAL A 30 -5.83 -6.81 -10.78
CA VAL A 30 -4.84 -7.87 -10.48
C VAL A 30 -5.62 -9.15 -10.26
N ASP A 31 -5.18 -10.25 -10.89
CA ASP A 31 -5.75 -11.59 -10.74
C ASP A 31 -7.28 -11.67 -10.85
N GLY A 32 -7.87 -10.94 -11.82
CA GLY A 32 -9.32 -10.94 -12.06
C GLY A 32 -10.13 -10.22 -10.98
N GLN A 33 -9.49 -9.38 -10.17
CA GLN A 33 -10.14 -8.59 -9.13
C GLN A 33 -9.76 -7.11 -9.23
N ILE A 34 -10.59 -6.27 -8.65
CA ILE A 34 -10.23 -4.87 -8.40
C ILE A 34 -9.29 -4.84 -7.20
N SER A 35 -8.11 -4.27 -7.35
CA SER A 35 -7.09 -4.21 -6.30
C SER A 35 -6.76 -2.77 -5.92
N PHE A 36 -6.31 -2.58 -4.68
CA PHE A 36 -5.96 -1.28 -4.13
C PHE A 36 -4.48 -1.25 -3.77
N GLY A 37 -3.81 -0.16 -4.17
CA GLY A 37 -2.40 0.04 -3.90
C GLY A 37 -2.06 1.52 -3.78
N VAL A 38 -0.78 1.78 -3.50
CA VAL A 38 -0.17 3.10 -3.51
C VAL A 38 0.69 3.25 -4.77
N ASN A 39 0.37 4.28 -5.55
CA ASN A 39 1.10 4.64 -6.77
C ASN A 39 2.29 5.56 -6.49
N ASP A 40 2.17 6.39 -5.45
CA ASP A 40 3.14 7.44 -5.14
C ASP A 40 3.13 7.77 -3.66
N ILE A 41 4.32 8.12 -3.14
CA ILE A 41 4.55 8.54 -1.76
C ILE A 41 5.32 9.85 -1.77
N ALA A 42 4.74 10.86 -1.13
CA ALA A 42 5.27 12.21 -1.06
C ALA A 42 5.33 12.73 0.38
N ASN A 43 6.01 13.86 0.58
CA ASN A 43 6.05 14.61 1.84
C ASN A 43 6.42 13.75 3.07
N VAL A 44 7.34 12.79 2.89
CA VAL A 44 7.81 11.93 3.97
C VAL A 44 8.51 12.77 5.04
N LYS A 45 7.96 12.72 6.25
CA LYS A 45 8.54 13.27 7.46
C LYS A 45 8.93 12.12 8.36
N LEU A 46 10.17 12.14 8.82
CA LEU A 46 10.71 11.17 9.76
C LEU A 46 11.38 11.95 10.88
N GLU A 47 11.01 11.63 12.11
CA GLU A 47 11.61 12.15 13.32
C GLU A 47 12.06 10.93 14.15
N LEU A 48 13.32 10.97 14.58
CA LEU A 48 13.94 9.94 15.42
C LEU A 48 14.57 10.63 16.62
N THR A 49 14.39 10.05 17.79
CA THR A 49 14.97 10.53 19.04
C THR A 49 15.58 9.35 19.78
N ALA A 50 16.89 9.41 20.03
CA ALA A 50 17.58 8.44 20.87
C ALA A 50 17.23 8.71 22.33
N LEU A 51 16.94 7.66 23.08
CA LEU A 51 16.62 7.76 24.51
C LEU A 51 17.87 7.82 25.39
N GLN A 52 19.03 7.43 24.85
CA GLN A 52 20.32 7.53 25.51
C GLN A 52 21.04 8.83 25.14
N ASP A 53 21.34 9.66 26.14
CA ASP A 53 22.03 10.95 25.95
C ASP A 53 23.38 10.79 25.24
N GLU A 54 24.11 9.70 25.50
CA GLU A 54 25.41 9.46 24.86
C GLU A 54 25.30 9.14 23.35
N GLN A 55 24.10 8.81 22.87
CA GLN A 55 23.86 8.34 21.50
C GLN A 55 23.03 9.30 20.64
N ILE A 56 22.68 10.49 21.15
CA ILE A 56 21.99 11.56 20.39
C ILE A 56 22.74 11.91 19.11
N GLY A 57 24.08 11.85 19.13
CA GLY A 57 24.90 12.12 17.95
C GLY A 57 24.68 11.16 16.76
N VAL A 58 23.99 10.04 16.98
CA VAL A 58 23.69 9.02 15.98
C VAL A 58 22.39 9.31 15.23
N GLU A 59 21.48 10.12 15.79
CA GLU A 59 20.17 10.43 15.21
C GLU A 59 20.22 10.96 13.76
N PRO A 60 21.13 11.90 13.39
CA PRO A 60 21.17 12.41 12.01
C PRO A 60 21.62 11.35 11.01
N LEU A 61 22.51 10.44 11.43
CA LEU A 61 22.97 9.33 10.59
C LEU A 61 21.83 8.35 10.33
N LEU A 62 21.12 7.93 11.39
CA LEU A 62 19.99 7.00 11.27
C LEU A 62 18.83 7.61 10.51
N THR A 63 18.55 8.90 10.73
CA THR A 63 17.50 9.62 10.00
C THR A 63 17.79 9.61 8.50
N ASN A 64 19.03 9.92 8.09
CA ASN A 64 19.41 9.88 6.68
C ASN A 64 19.33 8.47 6.10
N LEU A 65 19.83 7.46 6.82
CA LEU A 65 19.79 6.06 6.37
C LEU A 65 18.35 5.58 6.20
N ILE A 66 17.48 5.86 7.17
CA ILE A 66 16.08 5.45 7.09
C ILE A 66 15.38 6.24 5.99
N GLN A 67 15.55 7.56 5.87
CA GLN A 67 14.92 8.34 4.79
C GLN A 67 15.28 7.84 3.38
N GLN A 68 16.54 7.44 3.16
CA GLN A 68 16.98 6.91 1.86
C GLN A 68 16.32 5.57 1.50
N ASN A 69 15.95 4.76 2.50
CA ASN A 69 15.40 3.43 2.30
C ASN A 69 13.88 3.36 2.53
N LEU A 70 13.31 4.34 3.23
CA LEU A 70 11.92 4.34 3.67
C LEU A 70 10.97 4.46 2.48
N VAL A 71 11.19 5.40 1.57
CA VAL A 71 10.30 5.57 0.40
C VAL A 71 10.29 4.32 -0.48
N PRO A 72 11.44 3.76 -0.90
CA PRO A 72 11.45 2.50 -1.65
C PRO A 72 10.74 1.36 -0.90
N ALA A 73 11.03 1.17 0.39
CA ALA A 73 10.42 0.10 1.17
C ALA A 73 8.89 0.25 1.31
N LEU A 74 8.40 1.48 1.48
CA LEU A 74 6.96 1.76 1.52
C LEU A 74 6.32 1.56 0.14
N MET A 75 6.97 1.98 -0.93
CA MET A 75 6.48 1.75 -2.30
C MET A 75 6.39 0.26 -2.62
N ASP A 76 7.44 -0.50 -2.30
CA ASP A 76 7.46 -1.95 -2.53
C ASP A 76 6.41 -2.67 -1.66
N GLY A 77 6.21 -2.22 -0.42
CA GLY A 77 5.28 -2.85 0.51
C GLY A 77 3.81 -2.46 0.36
N LEU A 78 3.50 -1.33 -0.29
CA LEU A 78 2.14 -0.78 -0.39
C LEU A 78 1.61 -0.65 -1.82
N SER A 79 2.42 -0.93 -2.84
CA SER A 79 1.99 -0.91 -4.24
C SER A 79 1.22 -2.17 -4.64
N GLY A 80 0.66 -2.17 -5.84
CA GLY A 80 -0.03 -3.35 -6.38
C GLY A 80 -1.33 -3.67 -5.63
N ASP A 81 -1.47 -4.92 -5.18
CA ASP A 81 -2.61 -5.45 -4.43
C ASP A 81 -2.39 -5.49 -2.91
N ALA A 82 -1.32 -4.85 -2.42
CA ALA A 82 -0.90 -4.94 -1.02
C ALA A 82 -1.95 -4.42 0.00
N LEU A 83 -2.85 -3.52 -0.42
CA LEU A 83 -3.95 -3.04 0.44
C LEU A 83 -5.20 -3.92 0.35
N GLY A 84 -5.14 -4.99 -0.44
CA GLY A 84 -6.20 -5.95 -0.68
C GLY A 84 -6.92 -5.75 -2.00
N GLY A 85 -7.81 -6.69 -2.30
CA GLY A 85 -8.66 -6.69 -3.48
C GLY A 85 -10.12 -6.99 -3.14
N LEU A 86 -11.00 -6.60 -4.05
CA LEU A 86 -12.42 -6.90 -4.03
C LEU A 86 -12.77 -7.74 -5.26
N PRO A 87 -13.27 -8.97 -5.07
CA PRO A 87 -13.83 -9.74 -6.17
C PRO A 87 -15.09 -9.05 -6.68
N LEU A 88 -15.29 -9.07 -7.99
CA LEU A 88 -16.54 -8.59 -8.57
C LEU A 88 -17.64 -9.65 -8.41
N PRO A 89 -18.89 -9.22 -8.17
CA PRO A 89 -19.99 -10.16 -7.96
C PRO A 89 -20.37 -10.87 -9.26
N ASP A 90 -20.78 -12.12 -9.15
CA ASP A 90 -21.51 -12.81 -10.20
C ASP A 90 -22.93 -12.25 -10.30
N VAL A 91 -23.44 -12.14 -11.52
CA VAL A 91 -24.83 -11.78 -11.82
C VAL A 91 -25.58 -13.05 -12.18
N GLU A 92 -26.62 -13.37 -11.40
CA GLU A 92 -27.56 -14.42 -11.76
C GLU A 92 -28.65 -13.85 -12.67
N MET A 93 -28.87 -14.50 -13.82
CA MET A 93 -29.91 -14.14 -14.77
C MET A 93 -30.82 -15.34 -15.03
N ASP A 94 -32.14 -15.12 -14.98
CA ASP A 94 -33.13 -16.10 -15.41
C ASP A 94 -33.50 -15.85 -16.87
N THR A 95 -33.19 -16.81 -17.74
CA THR A 95 -33.52 -16.76 -19.16
C THR A 95 -34.58 -17.81 -19.51
N GLY A 96 -35.77 -17.67 -18.94
CA GLY A 96 -36.93 -18.52 -19.28
C GLY A 96 -36.94 -19.86 -18.55
N GLY A 97 -36.58 -19.88 -17.26
CA GLY A 97 -36.57 -21.06 -16.40
C GLY A 97 -35.21 -21.74 -16.28
N VAL A 98 -34.16 -21.14 -16.86
CA VAL A 98 -32.76 -21.56 -16.70
C VAL A 98 -32.00 -20.42 -16.04
N THR A 99 -31.44 -20.69 -14.86
CA THR A 99 -30.55 -19.76 -14.17
C THR A 99 -29.15 -19.85 -14.78
N VAL A 100 -28.66 -18.74 -15.30
CA VAL A 100 -27.29 -18.59 -15.81
C VAL A 100 -26.51 -17.69 -14.86
N LYS A 101 -25.29 -18.09 -14.51
CA LYS A 101 -24.35 -17.27 -13.75
C LYS A 101 -23.40 -16.57 -14.70
N ILE A 102 -23.35 -15.24 -14.62
CA ILE A 102 -22.44 -14.42 -15.39
C ILE A 102 -21.43 -13.79 -14.44
N GLY A 103 -20.18 -14.23 -14.50
CA GLY A 103 -19.07 -13.58 -13.83
C GLY A 103 -18.60 -12.32 -14.57
N ILE A 104 -18.07 -11.37 -13.81
CA ILE A 104 -17.46 -10.14 -14.33
C ILE A 104 -15.96 -10.23 -14.10
N ASP A 105 -15.20 -10.35 -15.20
CA ASP A 105 -13.74 -10.40 -15.17
C ASP A 105 -13.16 -9.02 -15.53
N PRO A 106 -12.65 -8.26 -14.55
CA PRO A 106 -12.07 -6.95 -14.81
C PRO A 106 -10.78 -7.07 -15.63
N LEU A 107 -10.57 -6.12 -16.53
CA LEU A 107 -9.43 -6.11 -17.46
C LEU A 107 -8.55 -4.87 -17.29
N TRP A 108 -9.17 -3.71 -17.07
CA TRP A 108 -8.45 -2.46 -16.88
C TRP A 108 -9.26 -1.49 -16.03
N VAL A 109 -8.55 -0.57 -15.37
CA VAL A 109 -9.14 0.57 -14.65
C VAL A 109 -8.61 1.85 -15.27
N LYS A 110 -9.49 2.84 -15.45
CA LYS A 110 -9.12 4.19 -15.89
C LYS A 110 -9.85 5.23 -15.07
N ARG A 111 -9.12 6.23 -14.57
CA ARG A 111 -9.74 7.39 -13.93
C ARG A 111 -10.25 8.39 -14.96
N VAL A 112 -11.53 8.74 -14.87
CA VAL A 112 -12.21 9.71 -15.76
C VAL A 112 -13.14 10.57 -14.91
N ASP A 113 -12.95 11.89 -14.94
CA ASP A 113 -13.80 12.88 -14.25
C ASP A 113 -14.09 12.56 -12.77
N GLY A 114 -13.04 12.14 -12.05
CA GLY A 114 -13.13 11.80 -10.63
C GLY A 114 -13.60 10.38 -10.33
N ASN A 115 -14.11 9.65 -11.31
CA ASN A 115 -14.57 8.27 -11.19
C ASN A 115 -13.51 7.28 -11.69
N ASN A 116 -13.58 6.03 -11.19
CA ASN A 116 -12.84 4.91 -11.76
C ASN A 116 -13.77 4.12 -12.67
N LEU A 117 -13.44 4.07 -13.96
CA LEU A 117 -14.12 3.23 -14.93
C LEU A 117 -13.37 1.90 -15.03
N VAL A 118 -14.09 0.81 -14.83
CA VAL A 118 -13.54 -0.55 -14.94
C VAL A 118 -14.05 -1.17 -16.23
N GLY A 119 -13.16 -1.46 -17.15
CA GLY A 119 -13.47 -2.30 -18.29
C GLY A 119 -13.39 -3.77 -17.88
N ALA A 120 -14.41 -4.54 -18.22
CA ALA A 120 -14.51 -5.94 -17.86
C ALA A 120 -15.09 -6.78 -19.00
N LYS A 121 -14.83 -8.09 -18.97
CA LYS A 121 -15.48 -9.09 -19.81
C LYS A 121 -16.50 -9.86 -19.00
N LEU A 122 -17.62 -10.19 -19.64
CA LEU A 122 -18.61 -11.09 -19.07
C LEU A 122 -18.24 -12.54 -19.40
N ILE A 123 -18.27 -13.41 -18.39
CA ILE A 123 -17.96 -14.83 -18.52
C ILE A 123 -19.16 -15.63 -18.05
N ALA A 124 -19.69 -16.51 -18.89
CA ALA A 124 -20.74 -17.44 -18.48
C ALA A 124 -20.12 -18.64 -17.76
N ASN A 125 -20.59 -18.90 -16.54
CA ASN A 125 -20.16 -20.00 -15.67
C ASN A 125 -21.23 -21.09 -15.57
#